data_AF-A0A7X1P793-F1
#
_entry.id   AF-A0A7X1P793-F1
#
_cell.length_a   1.000
_cell.length_b   1.000
_cell.length_c   1.000
_cell.angle_alpha   90.00
_cell.angle_beta   90.00
_cell.angle_gamma   90.00
#
_symmetry.space_group_name_H-M   'P 1'
#
loop_
_entity.id
_entity.type
_entity.pdbx_description
1 polymer ?
#
loop_
_entity_poly.entity_id
_entity_poly.type
_entity_poly.pdbx_seq_one_letter_code
_entity_poly.pdbx_strand_id
1 'polypeptide(L)'
;MPAQSLHSETAARNAALARLRAEHRSAARVIEALETITAQTAEQCAEPDFALLASMLYYIDAFPERVHHPKEERFLFCALRARSPQSIPVLEQLEREHRRLPDLLSELERALVHWQGGACDGMNAFVLALARFCEFTWSHMRTEETRVLPEAERMLTDDDWLCMAEAFAANDDPLFGQQRQREFDRLYHRIVHLAPRRIETALLDLAQPGR
;
A
#
# COMPACT_ATOMS: atom_id res chain seq x y z
N MET A 1 1.98 32.50 23.96
CA MET A 1 2.82 31.36 23.55
C MET A 1 2.26 30.70 22.28
N PRO A 2 2.34 31.33 21.09
CA PRO A 2 1.72 30.79 19.87
C PRO A 2 2.67 29.90 19.03
N ALA A 3 3.99 30.12 19.12
CA ALA A 3 4.97 29.49 18.22
C ALA A 3 5.22 27.98 18.51
N GLN A 4 5.01 27.51 19.74
CA GLN A 4 5.15 26.09 20.08
C GLN A 4 3.95 25.23 19.62
N SER A 5 2.74 25.80 19.59
CA SER A 5 1.51 25.11 19.16
C SER A 5 1.55 24.83 17.65
N LEU A 6 1.78 25.89 16.84
CA LEU A 6 1.89 25.80 15.38
C LEU A 6 2.98 24.83 14.89
N HIS A 7 4.07 24.70 15.65
CA HIS A 7 5.15 23.75 15.35
C HIS A 7 4.72 22.30 15.59
N SER A 8 3.96 22.05 16.66
CA SER A 8 3.40 20.73 16.98
C SER A 8 2.33 20.29 15.97
N GLU A 9 1.50 21.23 15.51
CA GLU A 9 0.41 21.00 14.56
C GLU A 9 0.94 20.64 13.17
N THR A 10 1.91 21.42 12.67
CA THR A 10 2.61 21.11 11.40
C THR A 10 3.34 19.78 11.48
N ALA A 11 3.92 19.45 12.64
CA ALA A 11 4.60 18.17 12.85
C ALA A 11 3.63 16.98 12.82
N ALA A 12 2.43 17.10 13.41
CA ALA A 12 1.42 16.04 13.42
C ALA A 12 0.94 15.70 12.01
N ARG A 13 0.57 16.70 11.21
CA ARG A 13 0.21 16.52 9.80
C ARG A 13 1.32 15.82 9.03
N ASN A 14 2.55 16.32 9.14
CA ASN A 14 3.69 15.77 8.42
C ASN A 14 3.96 14.32 8.84
N ALA A 15 3.81 13.98 10.12
CA ALA A 15 3.98 12.62 10.62
C ALA A 15 2.92 11.66 10.06
N ALA A 16 1.64 12.05 10.07
CA ALA A 16 0.55 11.23 9.54
C ALA A 16 0.71 10.97 8.04
N LEU A 17 0.97 12.01 7.25
CA LEU A 17 1.20 11.88 5.80
C LEU A 17 2.46 11.09 5.49
N ALA A 18 3.57 11.33 6.22
CA ALA A 18 4.80 10.58 6.03
C ALA A 18 4.60 9.09 6.31
N ARG A 19 3.75 8.75 7.30
CA ARG A 19 3.40 7.38 7.61
C ARG A 19 2.63 6.72 6.46
N LEU A 20 1.51 7.28 6.02
CA LEU A 20 0.72 6.74 4.90
C LEU A 20 1.58 6.56 3.64
N ARG A 21 2.33 7.59 3.26
CA ARG A 21 3.23 7.54 2.10
C ARG A 21 4.35 6.51 2.26
N ALA A 22 4.85 6.26 3.48
CA ALA A 22 5.85 5.22 3.72
C ALA A 22 5.26 3.81 3.58
N GLU A 23 4.01 3.63 3.99
CA GLU A 23 3.27 2.38 3.83
C GLU A 23 2.98 2.11 2.35
N HIS A 24 2.51 3.11 1.59
CA HIS A 24 2.38 3.03 0.13
C HIS A 24 3.70 2.65 -0.56
N ARG A 25 4.81 3.32 -0.22
CA ARG A 25 6.13 2.99 -0.78
C ARG A 25 6.56 1.56 -0.48
N SER A 26 6.21 1.04 0.69
CA SER A 26 6.58 -0.33 1.09
C SER A 26 5.77 -1.35 0.28
N ALA A 27 4.45 -1.15 0.15
CA ALA A 27 3.58 -1.96 -0.70
C ALA A 27 4.03 -1.91 -2.17
N ALA A 28 4.24 -0.71 -2.71
CA ALA A 28 4.70 -0.48 -4.07
C ALA A 28 6.00 -1.25 -4.38
N ARG A 29 6.98 -1.20 -3.46
CA ARG A 29 8.26 -1.89 -3.65
C ARG A 29 8.12 -3.40 -3.76
N VAL A 30 7.18 -3.99 -3.02
CA VAL A 30 6.90 -5.43 -3.06
C VAL A 30 6.18 -5.80 -4.35
N ILE A 31 5.19 -4.99 -4.78
CA ILE A 31 4.48 -5.17 -6.04
C ILE A 31 5.45 -5.09 -7.23
N GLU A 32 6.30 -4.07 -7.28
CA GLU A 32 7.33 -3.91 -8.33
C GLU A 32 8.31 -5.10 -8.36
N ALA A 33 8.74 -5.58 -7.19
CA ALA A 33 9.61 -6.74 -7.09
C ALA A 33 8.92 -8.01 -7.59
N LEU A 34 7.64 -8.19 -7.27
CA LEU A 34 6.82 -9.30 -7.76
C LEU A 34 6.66 -9.26 -9.28
N GLU A 35 6.34 -8.09 -9.86
CA GLU A 35 6.28 -7.89 -11.32
C GLU A 35 7.61 -8.23 -11.98
N THR A 36 8.72 -7.71 -11.44
CA THR A 36 10.07 -7.90 -11.98
C THR A 36 10.48 -9.37 -11.98
N ILE A 37 10.32 -10.06 -10.84
CA ILE A 37 10.67 -11.48 -10.72
C ILE A 37 9.82 -12.33 -11.65
N THR A 38 8.52 -12.03 -11.73
CA THR A 38 7.57 -12.77 -12.58
C THR A 38 7.93 -12.61 -14.05
N ALA A 39 8.21 -11.39 -14.51
CA ALA A 39 8.62 -11.11 -15.87
C ALA A 39 9.94 -11.82 -16.22
N GLN A 40 10.96 -11.72 -15.36
CA GLN A 40 12.25 -12.38 -15.57
C GLN A 40 12.13 -13.90 -15.63
N THR A 41 11.32 -14.49 -14.75
CA THR A 41 11.08 -15.94 -14.74
C THR A 41 10.42 -16.40 -16.04
N ALA A 42 9.42 -15.64 -16.50
CA ALA A 42 8.71 -15.94 -17.74
C ALA A 42 9.61 -15.82 -18.98
N GLU A 43 10.45 -14.78 -19.05
CA GLU A 43 11.41 -14.57 -20.15
C GLU A 43 12.47 -15.68 -20.22
N GLN A 44 12.93 -16.16 -19.06
CA GLN A 44 13.99 -17.16 -18.97
C GLN A 44 13.48 -18.60 -19.02
N CYS A 45 12.15 -18.81 -19.04
CA CYS A 45 11.53 -20.12 -18.84
C CYS A 45 12.10 -20.86 -17.61
N ALA A 46 12.41 -20.11 -16.55
CA ALA A 46 13.00 -20.63 -15.33
C ALA A 46 11.92 -21.06 -14.32
N GLU A 47 12.29 -21.88 -13.34
CA GLU A 47 11.43 -22.15 -12.19
C GLU A 47 11.59 -21.02 -11.15
N PRO A 48 10.51 -20.35 -10.71
CA PRO A 48 10.60 -19.30 -9.70
C PRO A 48 10.83 -19.86 -8.30
N ASP A 49 11.31 -19.01 -7.39
CA ASP A 49 11.17 -19.27 -5.96
C ASP A 49 9.71 -19.06 -5.53
N PHE A 50 8.90 -20.13 -5.59
CA PHE A 50 7.50 -20.09 -5.21
C PHE A 50 7.27 -19.66 -3.74
N ALA A 51 8.22 -19.94 -2.84
CA ALA A 51 8.11 -19.53 -1.45
C ALA A 51 8.30 -18.01 -1.28
N LEU A 52 9.20 -17.42 -2.08
CA LEU A 52 9.33 -15.96 -2.17
C LEU A 52 8.08 -15.32 -2.76
N LEU A 53 7.55 -15.85 -3.86
CA LEU A 53 6.31 -15.34 -4.48
C LEU A 53 5.14 -15.40 -3.49
N ALA A 54 4.95 -16.53 -2.80
CA ALA A 54 3.92 -16.67 -1.77
C ALA A 54 4.10 -15.68 -0.61
N SER A 55 5.35 -15.40 -0.20
CA SER A 55 5.65 -14.40 0.83
C SER A 55 5.29 -12.98 0.38
N MET A 56 5.52 -12.66 -0.90
CA MET A 56 5.12 -11.38 -1.51
C MET A 56 3.60 -11.24 -1.57
N LEU A 57 2.88 -12.29 -2.00
CA LEU A 57 1.41 -12.30 -2.01
C LEU A 57 0.83 -12.09 -0.62
N TYR A 58 1.33 -12.82 0.39
CA TYR A 58 0.90 -12.63 1.76
C TYR A 58 1.17 -11.20 2.28
N TYR A 59 2.29 -10.59 1.88
CA TYR A 59 2.56 -9.21 2.26
C TYR A 59 1.57 -8.22 1.63
N ILE A 60 1.37 -8.27 0.31
CA ILE A 60 0.48 -7.33 -0.40
C ILE A 60 -1.00 -7.55 -0.10
N ASP A 61 -1.37 -8.71 0.46
CA ASP A 61 -2.69 -8.97 1.03
C ASP A 61 -2.81 -8.41 2.46
N ALA A 62 -2.01 -8.97 3.37
CA ALA A 62 -2.26 -8.83 4.77
C ALA A 62 -1.76 -7.49 5.34
N PHE A 63 -0.73 -6.88 4.76
CA PHE A 63 -0.24 -5.57 5.23
C PHE A 63 -1.26 -4.46 4.95
N PRO A 64 -1.76 -4.26 3.71
CA PRO A 64 -2.75 -3.23 3.47
C PRO A 64 -3.99 -3.39 4.36
N GLU A 65 -4.57 -4.59 4.39
CA GLU A 65 -5.82 -4.85 5.10
C GLU A 65 -5.70 -4.70 6.63
N ARG A 66 -4.58 -5.15 7.22
CA ARG A 66 -4.46 -5.24 8.68
C ARG A 66 -3.76 -4.05 9.31
N VAL A 67 -3.15 -3.18 8.51
CA VAL A 67 -2.30 -2.08 8.98
C VAL A 67 -2.64 -0.78 8.28
N HIS A 68 -2.78 -0.78 6.95
CA HIS A 68 -2.89 0.44 6.17
C HIS A 68 -4.35 0.92 6.03
N HIS A 69 -5.23 0.15 5.39
CA HIS A 69 -6.63 0.53 5.15
C HIS A 69 -7.38 0.91 6.44
N PRO A 70 -7.15 0.29 7.63
CA PRO A 70 -7.78 0.75 8.86
C PRO A 70 -7.45 2.20 9.22
N LYS A 71 -6.23 2.66 8.91
CA LYS A 71 -5.84 4.06 9.12
C LYS A 71 -6.62 5.00 8.20
N GLU A 72 -6.76 4.60 6.96
CA GLU A 72 -7.44 5.40 5.95
C GLU A 72 -8.93 5.47 6.25
N GLU A 73 -9.61 4.34 6.39
CA GLU A 73 -11.06 4.30 6.56
C GLU A 73 -11.51 4.92 7.89
N ARG A 74 -10.85 4.54 8.99
CA ARG A 74 -11.30 4.94 10.34
C ARG A 74 -10.95 6.37 10.69
N PHE A 75 -9.86 6.91 10.13
CA PHE A 75 -9.38 8.24 10.48
C PHE A 75 -9.41 9.20 9.30
N LEU A 76 -8.67 8.93 8.22
CA LEU A 76 -8.55 9.87 7.10
C LEU A 76 -9.88 10.10 6.39
N PHE A 77 -10.56 9.02 5.97
CA PHE A 77 -11.82 9.08 5.25
C PHE A 77 -12.94 9.56 6.17
N CYS A 78 -12.95 9.13 7.45
CA CYS A 78 -13.89 9.62 8.45
C CYS A 78 -13.79 11.15 8.61
N ALA A 79 -12.59 11.69 8.81
CA ALA A 79 -12.36 13.13 8.94
C ALA A 79 -12.74 13.87 7.66
N LEU A 80 -12.35 13.35 6.48
CA LEU A 80 -12.72 13.95 5.20
C LEU A 80 -14.23 13.98 4.95
N ARG A 81 -14.98 12.96 5.35
CA ARG A 81 -16.46 12.99 5.24
C ARG A 81 -17.07 14.12 6.06
N ALA A 82 -16.53 14.38 7.24
CA ALA A 82 -17.01 15.45 8.12
C ALA A 82 -16.66 16.85 7.60
N ARG A 83 -15.51 17.00 6.94
CA ARG A 83 -14.97 18.30 6.51
C ARG A 83 -15.21 18.63 5.03
N SER A 84 -15.31 17.62 4.17
CA SER A 84 -15.34 17.74 2.72
C SER A 84 -16.42 16.84 2.09
N PRO A 85 -17.68 17.30 2.04
CA PRO A 85 -18.76 16.54 1.40
C PRO A 85 -18.49 16.23 -0.08
N GLN A 86 -17.74 17.09 -0.79
CA GLN A 86 -17.36 16.83 -2.19
C GLN A 86 -16.45 15.59 -2.36
N SER A 87 -15.77 15.14 -1.31
CA SER A 87 -14.91 13.95 -1.36
C SER A 87 -15.69 12.65 -1.22
N ILE A 88 -16.94 12.67 -0.73
CA ILE A 88 -17.71 11.46 -0.45
C ILE A 88 -17.72 10.47 -1.64
N PRO A 89 -17.95 10.89 -2.91
CA PRO A 89 -17.97 9.95 -4.03
C PRO A 89 -16.64 9.23 -4.26
N VAL A 90 -15.50 9.91 -4.06
CA VAL A 90 -14.17 9.27 -4.22
C VAL A 90 -13.84 8.36 -3.04
N LEU A 91 -14.25 8.71 -1.82
CA LEU A 91 -14.06 7.86 -0.65
C LEU A 91 -14.87 6.56 -0.76
N GLU A 92 -16.14 6.65 -1.18
CA GLU A 92 -16.95 5.45 -1.41
C GLU A 92 -16.43 4.58 -2.56
N GLN A 93 -15.78 5.19 -3.56
CA GLN A 93 -15.08 4.45 -4.60
C GLN A 93 -13.91 3.66 -4.00
N LEU A 94 -13.02 4.31 -3.25
CA LEU A 94 -11.85 3.67 -2.65
C LEU A 94 -12.23 2.54 -1.70
N GLU A 95 -13.26 2.70 -0.87
CA GLU A 95 -13.72 1.62 0.01
C GLU A 95 -14.32 0.43 -0.76
N ARG A 96 -14.97 0.68 -1.92
CA ARG A 96 -15.36 -0.42 -2.82
C ARG A 96 -14.13 -1.10 -3.42
N GLU A 97 -13.07 -0.34 -3.68
CA GLU A 97 -11.82 -0.88 -4.19
C GLU A 97 -11.09 -1.72 -3.14
N HIS A 98 -11.00 -1.27 -1.88
CA HIS A 98 -10.49 -2.07 -0.76
C HIS A 98 -11.20 -3.42 -0.65
N ARG A 99 -12.53 -3.43 -0.75
CA ARG A 99 -13.32 -4.67 -0.71
C ARG A 99 -13.11 -5.59 -1.92
N ARG A 100 -12.58 -5.08 -3.03
CA ARG A 100 -12.33 -5.85 -4.26
C ARG A 100 -10.92 -6.44 -4.32
N LEU A 101 -9.94 -5.84 -3.63
CA LEU A 101 -8.56 -6.33 -3.60
C LEU A 101 -8.44 -7.82 -3.18
N PRO A 102 -9.16 -8.32 -2.15
CA PRO A 102 -9.08 -9.73 -1.75
C PRO A 102 -9.49 -10.72 -2.85
N ASP A 103 -10.44 -10.34 -3.71
CA ASP A 103 -10.88 -11.20 -4.82
C ASP A 103 -9.77 -11.31 -5.89
N LEU A 104 -9.13 -10.19 -6.23
CA LEU A 104 -8.00 -10.17 -7.18
C LEU A 104 -6.80 -10.94 -6.63
N LEU A 105 -6.53 -10.85 -5.33
CA LEU A 105 -5.48 -11.62 -4.69
C LEU A 105 -5.79 -13.11 -4.64
N SER A 106 -7.05 -13.47 -4.36
CA SER A 106 -7.48 -14.87 -4.44
C SER A 106 -7.30 -15.46 -5.85
N GLU A 107 -7.52 -14.68 -6.91
CA GLU A 107 -7.19 -15.11 -8.28
C GLU A 107 -5.69 -15.36 -8.46
N LEU A 108 -4.86 -14.45 -7.94
CA LEU A 108 -3.40 -14.52 -8.04
C LEU A 108 -2.82 -15.72 -7.27
N GLU A 109 -3.31 -15.97 -6.06
CA GLU A 109 -2.93 -17.13 -5.24
C GLU A 109 -3.29 -18.46 -5.91
N ARG A 110 -4.51 -18.57 -6.46
CA ARG A 110 -4.91 -19.78 -7.21
C ARG A 110 -4.01 -20.00 -8.42
N ALA A 111 -3.70 -18.94 -9.16
CA ALA A 111 -2.79 -19.03 -10.30
C ALA A 111 -1.37 -19.47 -9.87
N LEU A 112 -0.89 -19.00 -8.72
CA LEU A 112 0.41 -19.41 -8.17
C LEU A 112 0.42 -20.91 -7.85
N VAL A 113 -0.65 -21.42 -7.21
CA VAL A 113 -0.80 -22.84 -6.89
C VAL A 113 -0.82 -23.69 -8.17
N HIS A 114 -1.54 -23.26 -9.20
CA HIS A 114 -1.57 -23.96 -10.50
C HIS A 114 -0.21 -23.97 -11.19
N TRP A 115 0.52 -22.85 -11.16
CA TRP A 115 1.87 -22.77 -11.69
C TRP A 115 2.81 -23.72 -10.93
N GLN A 116 2.80 -23.68 -9.60
CA GLN A 116 3.60 -24.57 -8.75
C GLN A 116 3.26 -26.05 -8.96
N GLY A 117 1.99 -26.36 -9.25
CA GLY A 117 1.53 -27.71 -9.57
C GLY A 117 1.87 -28.21 -10.97
N GLY A 118 2.53 -27.39 -11.81
CA GLY A 118 2.94 -27.77 -13.16
C GLY A 118 1.82 -27.75 -14.20
N ALA A 119 0.74 -26.98 -13.98
CA ALA A 119 -0.29 -26.79 -14.99
C ALA A 119 0.31 -26.16 -16.26
N CYS A 120 -0.08 -26.68 -17.44
CA CYS A 120 0.51 -26.27 -18.72
C CYS A 120 0.44 -24.76 -19.00
N ASP A 121 -0.56 -24.07 -18.47
CA ASP A 121 -0.80 -22.63 -18.61
C ASP A 121 -0.60 -21.84 -17.30
N GLY A 122 -0.12 -22.48 -16.23
CA GLY A 122 -0.06 -21.89 -14.88
C GLY A 122 0.75 -20.59 -14.81
N MET A 123 1.92 -20.55 -15.45
CA MET A 123 2.75 -19.34 -15.52
C MET A 123 2.01 -18.19 -16.22
N ASN A 124 1.40 -18.46 -17.37
CA ASN A 124 0.68 -17.44 -18.15
C ASN A 124 -0.55 -16.93 -17.38
N ALA A 125 -1.28 -17.84 -16.71
CA ALA A 125 -2.41 -17.47 -15.86
C ALA A 125 -1.96 -16.55 -14.71
N PHE A 126 -0.81 -16.85 -14.08
CA PHE A 126 -0.25 -16.02 -13.01
C PHE A 126 0.17 -14.63 -13.53
N VAL A 127 0.90 -14.56 -14.64
CA VAL A 127 1.30 -13.28 -15.27
C VAL A 127 0.09 -12.40 -15.57
N LEU A 128 -0.97 -12.97 -16.15
CA LEU A 128 -2.19 -12.22 -16.47
C LEU A 128 -2.95 -11.78 -15.21
N ALA A 129 -3.02 -12.62 -14.18
CA ALA A 129 -3.63 -12.26 -12.90
C ALA A 129 -2.85 -11.14 -12.21
N LEU A 130 -1.52 -11.22 -12.21
CA LEU A 130 -0.64 -10.20 -11.62
C LEU A 130 -0.83 -8.86 -12.32
N ALA A 131 -0.85 -8.84 -13.66
CA ALA A 131 -1.06 -7.60 -14.42
C ALA A 131 -2.39 -6.90 -14.04
N ARG A 132 -3.48 -7.66 -13.90
CA ARG A 132 -4.78 -7.10 -13.46
C ARG A 132 -4.73 -6.56 -12.03
N PHE A 133 -4.10 -7.30 -11.12
CA PHE A 133 -3.92 -6.85 -9.74
C PHE A 133 -3.10 -5.56 -9.67
N CYS A 134 -1.99 -5.49 -10.40
CA CYS A 134 -1.12 -4.32 -10.44
C CYS A 134 -1.84 -3.10 -11.03
N GLU A 135 -2.50 -3.24 -12.19
CA GLU A 135 -3.26 -2.14 -12.81
C GLU A 135 -4.28 -1.55 -11.83
N PHE A 136 -5.02 -2.43 -11.14
CA PHE A 136 -6.00 -2.03 -10.14
C PHE A 136 -5.36 -1.30 -8.97
N THR A 137 -4.31 -1.87 -8.37
CA THR A 137 -3.66 -1.34 -7.17
C THR A 137 -2.93 -0.02 -7.46
N TRP A 138 -2.30 0.12 -8.63
CA TRP A 138 -1.65 1.37 -9.05
C TRP A 138 -2.65 2.50 -9.31
N SER A 139 -3.82 2.17 -9.88
CA SER A 139 -4.91 3.15 -10.08
C SER A 139 -5.50 3.62 -8.75
N HIS A 140 -5.68 2.68 -7.82
CA HIS A 140 -6.16 2.90 -6.46
C HIS A 140 -5.22 3.85 -5.68
N MET A 141 -3.95 3.49 -5.51
CA MET A 141 -2.97 4.34 -4.79
C MET A 141 -2.78 5.71 -5.45
N ARG A 142 -2.88 5.80 -6.79
CA ARG A 142 -2.83 7.09 -7.49
C ARG A 142 -4.00 7.99 -7.07
N THR A 143 -5.19 7.43 -6.91
CA THR A 143 -6.36 8.19 -6.50
C THR A 143 -6.17 8.75 -5.09
N GLU A 144 -5.62 7.97 -4.17
CA GLU A 144 -5.30 8.42 -2.81
C GLU A 144 -4.26 9.55 -2.83
N GLU A 145 -3.11 9.33 -3.47
CA GLU A 145 -1.99 10.28 -3.48
C GLU A 145 -2.31 11.59 -4.20
N THR A 146 -3.11 11.55 -5.26
CA THR A 146 -3.35 12.73 -6.12
C THR A 146 -4.66 13.45 -5.83
N ARG A 147 -5.61 12.81 -5.14
CA ARG A 147 -6.93 13.39 -4.87
C ARG A 147 -7.26 13.42 -3.38
N VAL A 148 -7.07 12.32 -2.66
CA VAL A 148 -7.49 12.23 -1.25
C VAL A 148 -6.52 12.97 -0.33
N LEU A 149 -5.22 12.67 -0.40
CA LEU A 149 -4.24 13.31 0.48
C LEU A 149 -4.18 14.84 0.29
N PRO A 150 -4.16 15.39 -0.95
CA PRO A 150 -4.18 16.84 -1.13
C PRO A 150 -5.44 17.51 -0.60
N GLU A 151 -6.60 16.86 -0.73
CA GLU A 151 -7.86 17.37 -0.20
C GLU A 151 -7.90 17.31 1.33
N ALA A 152 -7.30 16.27 1.93
CA ALA A 152 -7.11 16.21 3.38
C ALA A 152 -6.22 17.35 3.87
N GLU A 153 -5.09 17.59 3.21
CA GLU A 153 -4.19 18.70 3.52
C GLU A 153 -4.90 20.07 3.48
N ARG A 154 -5.90 20.22 2.60
CA ARG A 154 -6.67 21.45 2.45
C ARG A 154 -7.81 21.61 3.47
N MET A 155 -8.43 20.50 3.88
CA MET A 155 -9.72 20.52 4.60
C MET A 155 -9.65 20.13 6.07
N LEU A 156 -8.66 19.33 6.47
CA LEU A 156 -8.58 18.83 7.84
C LEU A 156 -7.99 19.86 8.79
N THR A 157 -8.53 19.92 10.00
CA THR A 157 -8.06 20.82 11.06
C THR A 157 -6.86 20.23 11.79
N ASP A 158 -6.16 21.05 12.56
CA ASP A 158 -5.01 20.57 13.33
C ASP A 158 -5.40 19.49 14.35
N ASP A 159 -6.58 19.59 14.97
CA ASP A 159 -7.11 18.54 15.85
C ASP A 159 -7.34 17.21 15.12
N ASP A 160 -7.80 17.25 13.86
CA ASP A 160 -7.99 16.06 13.04
C ASP A 160 -6.61 15.41 12.77
N TRP A 161 -5.58 16.22 12.50
CA TRP A 161 -4.20 15.76 12.28
C TRP A 161 -3.53 15.19 13.53
N LEU A 162 -3.74 15.82 14.70
CA LEU A 162 -3.22 15.33 15.98
C LEU A 162 -3.82 13.96 16.32
N CYS A 163 -5.15 13.83 16.20
CA CYS A 163 -5.85 12.57 16.41
C CYS A 163 -5.31 11.46 15.50
N MET A 164 -5.14 11.75 14.20
CA MET A 164 -4.55 10.80 13.24
C MET A 164 -3.12 10.41 13.60
N ALA A 165 -2.26 11.37 13.91
CA ALA A 165 -0.86 11.11 14.21
C ALA A 165 -0.70 10.20 15.45
N GLU A 166 -1.49 10.44 16.49
CA GLU A 166 -1.52 9.60 17.70
C GLU A 166 -2.02 8.18 17.39
N ALA A 167 -3.14 8.07 16.67
CA ALA A 167 -3.69 6.78 16.27
C ALA A 167 -2.72 5.98 15.39
N PHE A 168 -2.04 6.63 14.44
CA PHE A 168 -1.09 5.98 13.54
C PHE A 168 0.16 5.52 14.27
N ALA A 169 0.62 6.28 15.28
CA ALA A 169 1.74 5.87 16.14
C ALA A 169 1.39 4.64 16.99
N ALA A 170 0.13 4.52 17.44
CA ALA A 170 -0.41 3.32 18.09
C ALA A 170 -0.81 2.21 17.10
N ASN A 171 -0.81 2.50 15.79
CA ASN A 171 -1.34 1.64 14.74
C ASN A 171 -2.78 1.18 15.02
N ASP A 172 -3.62 2.10 15.50
CA ASP A 172 -5.04 1.94 15.83
C ASP A 172 -5.37 0.89 16.93
N ASP A 173 -4.35 0.22 17.48
CA ASP A 173 -4.48 -0.70 18.60
C ASP A 173 -3.26 -0.55 19.53
N PRO A 174 -3.41 0.14 20.68
CA PRO A 174 -2.30 0.36 21.61
C PRO A 174 -1.66 -0.93 22.17
N LEU A 175 -2.38 -2.05 22.19
CA LEU A 175 -1.91 -3.30 22.77
C LEU A 175 -1.11 -4.13 21.76
N PHE A 176 -1.59 -4.22 20.52
CA PHE A 176 -1.04 -5.15 19.52
C PHE A 176 -0.60 -4.49 18.20
N GLY A 177 -0.97 -3.23 17.97
CA GLY A 177 -0.74 -2.54 16.70
C GLY A 177 0.75 -2.44 16.34
N GLN A 178 1.60 -2.05 17.29
CA GLN A 178 3.05 -1.97 17.04
C GLN A 178 3.70 -3.32 16.79
N GLN A 179 3.24 -4.39 17.45
CA GLN A 179 3.77 -5.73 17.20
C GLN A 179 3.45 -6.17 15.77
N ARG A 180 2.21 -5.97 15.34
CA ARG A 180 1.76 -6.29 13.98
C ARG A 180 2.57 -5.53 12.92
N GLN A 181 2.81 -4.24 13.11
CA GLN A 181 3.68 -3.46 12.23
C GLN A 181 5.09 -4.08 12.14
N ARG A 182 5.71 -4.40 13.28
CA ARG A 182 7.07 -4.97 13.31
C ARG A 182 7.16 -6.32 12.61
N GLU A 183 6.10 -7.13 12.66
CA GLU A 183 6.03 -8.39 11.93
C GLU A 183 6.07 -8.16 10.41
N PHE A 184 5.29 -7.19 9.91
CA PHE A 184 5.31 -6.82 8.50
C PHE A 184 6.62 -6.14 8.08
N ASP A 185 7.22 -5.31 8.93
CA ASP A 185 8.53 -4.69 8.64
C ASP A 185 9.62 -5.77 8.44
N ARG A 186 9.62 -6.81 9.29
CA ARG A 186 10.55 -7.95 9.14
C ARG A 186 10.30 -8.72 7.86
N LEU A 187 9.03 -8.96 7.52
CA LEU A 187 8.66 -9.63 6.28
C LEU A 187 9.09 -8.82 5.06
N TYR A 188 8.82 -7.51 5.05
CA TYR A 188 9.28 -6.57 4.02
C TYR A 188 10.79 -6.66 3.82
N HIS A 189 11.57 -6.55 4.90
CA HIS A 189 13.03 -6.61 4.81
C HIS A 189 13.52 -7.96 4.27
N ARG A 190 12.87 -9.06 4.65
CA ARG A 190 13.19 -10.39 4.10
C ARG A 190 12.89 -10.44 2.60
N ILE A 191 11.73 -9.97 2.17
CA ILE A 191 11.32 -9.93 0.75
C ILE A 191 12.32 -9.11 -0.07
N VAL A 192 12.60 -7.88 0.35
CA VAL A 192 13.51 -6.96 -0.37
C VAL A 192 14.95 -7.49 -0.39
N HIS A 193 15.39 -8.19 0.65
CA HIS A 193 16.70 -8.83 0.68
C HIS A 193 16.82 -10.00 -0.31
N LEU A 194 15.76 -10.78 -0.47
CA LEU A 194 15.71 -11.95 -1.34
C LEU A 194 15.37 -11.61 -2.79
N ALA A 195 14.72 -10.47 -3.04
CA ALA A 195 14.44 -9.99 -4.39
C ALA A 195 15.76 -9.69 -5.14
N PRO A 196 15.86 -10.02 -6.45
CA PRO A 196 17.07 -9.79 -7.23
C PRO A 196 17.52 -8.33 -7.14
N ARG A 197 18.82 -8.10 -6.89
CA ARG A 197 19.43 -6.76 -6.82
C ARG A 197 19.51 -6.09 -8.20
N ARG A 198 18.37 -5.64 -8.74
CA ARG A 198 18.24 -4.53 -9.70
C ARG A 198 16.87 -3.89 -9.55
N ILE A 199 16.70 -3.12 -8.48
CA ILE A 199 15.63 -2.10 -8.41
C ILE A 199 16.33 -0.83 -7.94
N GLU A 200 17.05 -0.22 -8.87
CA GLU A 200 17.65 1.09 -8.70
C GLU A 200 17.44 1.89 -9.99
N THR A 201 16.18 2.08 -10.40
CA THR A 201 15.82 3.15 -11.34
C THR A 201 14.31 3.39 -11.27
N ALA A 202 13.91 4.67 -11.26
CA ALA A 202 12.54 5.22 -11.34
C ALA A 202 11.74 5.42 -10.04
N LEU A 203 12.31 6.05 -9.01
CA LEU A 203 11.51 6.70 -7.93
C LEU A 203 11.97 8.14 -7.63
N LEU A 204 12.37 8.90 -8.65
CA LEU A 204 12.64 10.34 -8.52
C LEU A 204 11.64 11.25 -9.25
N ASP A 205 10.70 10.73 -10.06
CA ASP A 205 9.85 11.59 -10.91
C ASP A 205 8.38 11.72 -10.49
N LEU A 206 7.96 11.19 -9.35
CA LEU A 206 6.62 11.47 -8.80
C LEU A 206 6.58 12.63 -7.80
N ALA A 207 7.70 13.36 -7.63
CA ALA A 207 7.83 14.45 -6.66
C ALA A 207 8.24 15.82 -7.26
N GLN A 208 8.22 16.00 -8.58
CA GLN A 208 8.51 17.32 -9.19
C GLN A 208 7.33 17.84 -10.01
N PRO A 209 6.59 18.86 -9.53
CA PRO A 209 5.76 19.67 -10.39
C PRO A 209 6.64 20.68 -11.13
N GLY A 210 6.66 20.60 -12.46
CA GLY A 210 6.99 21.71 -13.36
C GLY A 210 8.47 22.09 -13.50
N ARG A 211 9.00 21.85 -14.69
CA ARG A 211 9.84 22.82 -15.41
C ARG A 211 9.26 23.04 -16.80
#